data_AF-A0A7Y6CU32-F1
#
_entry.id   AF-A0A7Y6CU32-F1
#
_cell.length_a   1.000
_cell.length_b   1.000
_cell.length_c   1.000
_cell.angle_alpha   90.00
_cell.angle_beta   90.00
_cell.angle_gamma   90.00
#
_symmetry.space_group_name_H-M   'P 1'
#
loop_
_entity.id
_entity.type
_entity.pdbx_description
1 polymer ?
#
loop_
_entity_poly.entity_id
_entity_poly.type
_entity_poly.pdbx_seq_one_letter_code
_entity_poly.pdbx_strand_id
1 'polypeptide(L)'
;MSAAPSATERRKRAAKASPSGRLLLRMPAELHAELAQCAEREGVSLNQFITRTLAGRIGWGAEGESADAVDSPAGRRTNVIAVALVANAIVIGLAAAAAIGVLVLAWRG
;
A
#
# COMPACT_ATOMS: atom_id res chain seq x y z
N MET A 1 30.73 33.48 -5.17
CA MET A 1 30.15 32.61 -4.12
C MET A 1 28.97 31.87 -4.72
N SER A 2 29.10 30.56 -4.88
CA SER A 2 28.15 29.68 -5.58
C SER A 2 26.96 29.37 -4.67
N ALA A 3 25.75 29.79 -5.07
CA ALA A 3 24.54 29.53 -4.32
C ALA A 3 24.26 28.01 -4.35
N ALA A 4 24.27 27.39 -3.17
CA ALA A 4 23.95 25.98 -3.03
C ALA A 4 22.50 25.74 -3.51
N PRO A 5 22.24 24.71 -4.34
CA PRO A 5 20.89 24.43 -4.82
C PRO A 5 19.99 24.04 -3.64
N SER A 6 18.94 24.84 -3.46
CA SER A 6 17.91 24.73 -2.43
C SER A 6 17.31 23.33 -2.38
N ALA A 7 17.13 22.78 -1.18
CA ALA A 7 16.64 21.42 -0.92
C ALA A 7 15.36 21.03 -1.70
N THR A 8 14.55 22.02 -2.09
CA THR A 8 13.34 21.88 -2.91
C THR A 8 13.62 21.39 -4.34
N GLU A 9 14.70 21.81 -4.99
CA GLU A 9 15.05 21.34 -6.34
C GLU A 9 15.52 19.88 -6.33
N ARG A 10 16.20 19.46 -5.26
CA ARG A 10 16.67 18.08 -5.09
C ARG A 10 15.50 17.09 -5.01
N ARG A 11 14.42 17.47 -4.32
CA ARG A 11 13.20 16.66 -4.21
C ARG A 11 12.44 16.55 -5.53
N LYS A 12 12.45 17.61 -6.36
CA LYS A 12 11.82 17.62 -7.69
C LYS A 12 12.64 16.82 -8.73
N ARG A 13 13.97 16.75 -8.57
CA ARG A 13 14.86 15.99 -9.46
C ARG A 13 14.90 14.49 -9.12
N ALA A 14 14.68 14.11 -7.87
CA ALA A 14 14.52 12.70 -7.46
C ALA A 14 13.23 12.04 -7.97
N ALA A 15 12.25 12.84 -8.41
CA ALA A 15 11.03 12.36 -9.07
C ALA A 15 11.19 12.12 -10.58
N LYS A 16 12.38 12.35 -11.16
CA LYS A 16 12.64 12.00 -12.57
C LYS A 16 12.90 10.49 -12.69
N ALA A 17 11.92 9.81 -13.28
CA ALA A 17 11.97 8.47 -13.84
C ALA A 17 12.02 7.32 -12.83
N SER A 18 11.05 7.24 -11.91
CA SER A 18 10.56 5.91 -11.56
C SER A 18 9.86 5.36 -12.80
N PRO A 19 10.30 4.24 -13.41
CA PRO A 19 9.55 3.62 -14.50
C PRO A 19 8.14 3.37 -13.98
N SER A 20 7.15 3.97 -14.63
CA SER A 20 5.75 3.68 -14.32
C SER A 20 5.57 2.17 -14.41
N GLY A 21 5.24 1.50 -13.30
CA GLY A 21 5.15 0.04 -13.19
C GLY A 21 4.01 -0.59 -14.00
N ARG A 22 3.54 0.10 -15.04
CA ARG A 22 2.43 -0.29 -15.90
C ARG A 22 2.97 -0.94 -17.17
N LEU A 23 2.86 -2.26 -17.23
CA LEU A 23 3.17 -3.07 -18.40
C LEU A 23 1.88 -3.37 -19.18
N LEU A 24 1.81 -2.96 -20.45
CA LEU A 24 0.75 -3.38 -21.36
C LEU A 24 1.27 -4.53 -22.23
N LEU A 25 0.62 -5.68 -22.15
CA LEU A 25 0.94 -6.87 -22.93
C LEU A 25 -0.34 -7.42 -23.58
N ARG A 26 -0.21 -8.07 -24.74
CA ARG A 26 -1.31 -8.81 -25.35
C ARG A 26 -1.22 -10.27 -24.91
N MET A 27 -2.25 -10.72 -24.20
CA MET A 27 -2.34 -12.09 -23.69
C MET A 27 -3.31 -12.89 -24.55
N PRO A 28 -2.93 -14.09 -25.03
CA PRO A 28 -3.87 -15.03 -25.61
C PRO A 28 -5.02 -15.34 -24.65
N ALA A 29 -6.25 -15.50 -25.15
CA ALA A 29 -7.44 -15.69 -24.33
C ALA A 29 -7.34 -16.93 -23.41
N GLU A 30 -6.77 -18.03 -23.92
CA GLU A 30 -6.59 -19.26 -23.15
C GLU A 30 -5.63 -19.05 -21.97
N LEU A 31 -4.52 -18.34 -22.17
CA LEU A 31 -3.57 -18.04 -21.10
C LEU A 31 -4.21 -17.14 -20.02
N HIS A 32 -5.05 -16.18 -20.42
CA HIS A 32 -5.77 -15.35 -19.47
C HIS A 32 -6.75 -16.18 -18.63
N ALA A 33 -7.47 -17.12 -19.25
CA ALA A 33 -8.44 -17.98 -18.56
C ALA A 33 -7.76 -18.88 -17.52
N GLU A 34 -6.67 -19.55 -17.90
CA GLU A 34 -5.85 -20.38 -17.01
C GLU A 34 -5.34 -19.59 -15.78
N LEU A 35 -4.80 -18.39 -16.01
CA LEU A 35 -4.30 -17.54 -14.92
C LEU A 35 -5.43 -17.02 -14.02
N ALA A 36 -6.59 -16.68 -14.59
CA ALA A 36 -7.76 -16.26 -13.82
C ALA A 36 -8.27 -17.39 -12.91
N GLN A 37 -8.37 -18.61 -13.44
CA GLN A 37 -8.80 -19.78 -12.67
C GLN A 37 -7.82 -20.10 -11.55
N CYS A 38 -6.51 -19.96 -11.78
CA CYS A 38 -5.51 -20.12 -10.73
C CYS A 38 -5.64 -19.05 -9.64
N ALA A 39 -5.84 -17.79 -10.02
CA ALA A 39 -6.03 -16.69 -9.08
C ALA A 39 -7.30 -16.87 -8.21
N GLU A 40 -8.40 -17.31 -8.82
CA GLU A 40 -9.65 -17.62 -8.11
C GLU A 40 -9.46 -18.75 -7.10
N ARG A 41 -8.77 -19.84 -7.50
CA ARG A 41 -8.45 -20.95 -6.59
C ARG A 41 -7.59 -20.52 -5.39
N GLU A 42 -6.72 -19.53 -5.57
CA GLU A 42 -5.90 -18.96 -4.50
C GLU A 42 -6.60 -17.82 -3.73
N GLY A 43 -7.80 -17.40 -4.15
CA GLY A 43 -8.53 -16.31 -3.52
C GLY A 43 -7.86 -14.94 -3.66
N VAL A 44 -7.06 -14.74 -4.71
CA VAL A 44 -6.30 -13.50 -4.95
C VAL A 44 -6.73 -12.83 -6.25
N SER A 45 -6.43 -11.54 -6.40
CA SER A 45 -6.65 -10.87 -7.68
C SER A 45 -5.70 -11.40 -8.75
N LEU A 46 -6.17 -11.46 -10.00
CA LEU A 46 -5.35 -11.87 -11.15
C LEU A 46 -4.03 -11.08 -11.24
N ASN A 47 -4.06 -9.76 -11.02
CA ASN A 47 -2.87 -8.92 -11.08
C ASN A 47 -1.85 -9.29 -9.98
N GLN A 48 -2.33 -9.60 -8.77
CA GLN A 48 -1.47 -10.08 -7.68
C GLN A 48 -0.86 -11.44 -8.00
N PHE A 49 -1.67 -12.36 -8.53
CA PHE A 49 -1.22 -13.69 -8.94
C PHE A 49 -0.13 -13.61 -10.03
N ILE A 50 -0.35 -12.80 -11.06
CA ILE A 50 0.62 -12.56 -12.14
C ILE A 50 1.92 -11.99 -11.56
N THR A 51 1.83 -10.95 -10.74
CA THR A 51 3.02 -10.28 -10.18
C THR A 51 3.81 -11.22 -9.26
N ARG A 52 3.13 -12.01 -8.42
CA ARG A 52 3.75 -13.02 -7.54
C ARG A 52 4.45 -14.13 -8.34
N THR A 53 3.78 -14.64 -9.35
CA THR A 53 4.32 -15.71 -10.22
C THR A 53 5.54 -15.21 -10.98
N LEU A 54 5.47 -14.00 -11.53
CA LEU A 54 6.62 -13.36 -12.18
C LEU A 54 7.78 -13.21 -11.19
N ALA A 55 7.54 -12.59 -10.02
CA ALA A 55 8.57 -12.39 -9.00
C ALA A 55 9.26 -13.70 -8.58
N GLY A 56 8.47 -14.76 -8.34
CA GLY A 56 9.00 -16.08 -7.98
C GLY A 56 9.85 -16.72 -9.09
N ARG A 57 9.50 -16.52 -10.37
CA ARG A 57 10.25 -17.07 -11.51
C ARG A 57 11.60 -16.40 -11.72
N ILE A 58 11.72 -15.11 -11.43
CA ILE A 58 12.96 -14.34 -11.60
C ILE A 58 13.78 -14.24 -10.30
N GLY A 59 13.40 -14.96 -9.24
CA GLY A 59 14.07 -14.87 -7.93
C GLY A 59 13.95 -13.48 -7.27
N TRP A 60 13.03 -12.65 -7.76
CA TRP A 60 12.90 -11.27 -7.33
C TRP A 60 12.26 -11.22 -5.95
N GLY A 61 13.08 -10.92 -4.94
CA GLY A 61 12.71 -10.95 -3.52
C GLY A 61 13.54 -11.92 -2.68
N ALA A 62 14.30 -12.83 -3.28
CA ALA A 62 15.15 -13.79 -2.55
C ALA A 62 16.46 -13.15 -2.04
N GLU A 63 17.08 -12.26 -2.82
CA GLU A 63 18.38 -11.65 -2.49
C GLU A 63 18.35 -10.63 -1.33
N GLY A 64 17.16 -10.27 -0.82
CA GLY A 64 17.00 -9.29 0.27
C GLY A 64 16.35 -9.82 1.54
N GLU A 65 15.87 -11.07 1.55
CA GLU A 65 14.96 -11.58 2.61
C GLU A 65 15.50 -12.87 3.26
N SER A 66 16.82 -13.00 3.39
CA SER A 66 17.41 -14.06 4.22
C SER A 66 17.54 -13.67 5.71
N ALA A 67 16.89 -12.59 6.15
CA ALA A 67 16.88 -12.18 7.56
C ALA A 67 15.48 -12.09 8.21
N ASP A 68 14.37 -12.09 7.46
CA ASP A 68 13.03 -11.90 8.04
C ASP A 68 11.95 -12.69 7.28
N ALA A 69 12.11 -14.00 7.18
CA ALA A 69 11.08 -14.90 6.64
C ALA A 69 9.97 -15.20 7.67
N VAL A 70 9.30 -14.17 8.20
CA VAL A 70 7.98 -14.25 8.85
C VAL A 70 7.26 -12.91 8.69
N ASP A 71 6.77 -12.57 7.49
CA ASP A 71 5.53 -11.78 7.28
C ASP A 71 5.39 -11.47 5.78
N SER A 72 4.31 -11.93 5.15
CA SER A 72 4.06 -11.67 3.74
C SER A 72 3.78 -10.17 3.48
N PRO A 73 4.43 -9.51 2.52
CA PRO A 73 4.35 -8.05 2.29
C PRO A 73 3.00 -7.52 1.77
N ALA A 74 2.02 -8.41 1.55
CA ALA A 74 0.62 -8.04 1.30
C ALA A 74 -0.15 -7.74 2.61
N GLY A 75 0.24 -8.36 3.74
CA GLY A 75 -0.37 -8.10 5.05
C GLY A 75 0.08 -6.77 5.65
N ARG A 76 1.35 -6.40 5.47
CA ARG A 76 1.93 -5.19 6.07
C ARG A 76 1.22 -3.90 5.63
N ARG A 77 0.88 -3.76 4.35
CA ARG A 77 0.18 -2.57 3.83
C ARG A 77 -1.25 -2.47 4.36
N THR A 78 -1.96 -3.59 4.42
CA THR A 78 -3.33 -3.66 4.95
C THR A 78 -3.36 -3.33 6.44
N ASN A 79 -2.37 -3.82 7.20
CA ASN A 79 -2.23 -3.56 8.63
C ASN A 79 -1.93 -2.08 8.90
N VAL A 80 -1.08 -1.43 8.09
CA VAL A 80 -0.78 0.01 8.24
C VAL A 80 -2.02 0.87 7.96
N ILE A 81 -2.80 0.53 6.93
CA ILE A 81 -4.06 1.25 6.61
C ILE A 81 -5.09 1.02 7.72
N ALA A 82 -5.25 -0.20 8.22
CA ALA A 82 -6.16 -0.52 9.32
C ALA A 82 -5.79 0.22 10.62
N VAL A 83 -4.50 0.24 10.99
CA VAL A 83 -4.01 0.97 12.17
C VAL A 83 -4.28 2.47 12.05
N ALA A 84 -4.05 3.06 10.87
CA ALA A 84 -4.33 4.48 10.63
C ALA A 84 -5.84 4.81 10.77
N LEU A 85 -6.71 3.93 10.27
CA LEU A 85 -8.17 4.10 10.42
C LEU A 85 -8.63 3.99 11.88
N VAL A 86 -8.10 3.02 12.63
CA VAL A 86 -8.44 2.85 14.06
C VAL A 86 -7.97 4.05 14.88
N ALA A 87 -6.75 4.54 14.65
CA ALA A 87 -6.24 5.72 15.34
C ALA A 87 -7.12 6.96 15.07
N ASN A 88 -7.48 7.21 13.81
CA ASN A 88 -8.37 8.33 13.46
C ASN A 88 -9.76 8.17 14.07
N ALA A 89 -10.32 6.95 14.08
CA ALA A 89 -11.63 6.68 14.69
C ALA A 89 -11.64 6.98 16.19
N ILE A 90 -10.57 6.63 16.92
CA ILE A 90 -10.43 6.96 18.35
C ILE A 90 -10.40 8.48 18.56
N VAL A 91 -9.62 9.21 17.76
CA VAL A 91 -9.53 10.68 17.85
C VAL A 91 -10.90 11.33 17.63
N ILE A 92 -11.63 10.89 16.60
CA ILE A 92 -12.98 11.39 16.30
C ILE A 92 -13.96 11.07 17.44
N GLY A 93 -13.91 9.85 17.98
CA GLY A 93 -14.77 9.43 19.09
C GLY A 93 -14.54 10.25 20.36
N LEU A 94 -13.27 10.51 20.71
CA LEU A 94 -12.92 11.36 21.85
C LEU A 94 -13.37 12.82 21.65
N ALA A 95 -13.18 13.37 20.45
CA ALA A 95 -13.64 14.71 20.13
C ALA A 95 -15.18 14.82 20.21
N ALA A 96 -15.90 13.82 19.71
CA ALA A 96 -17.36 13.76 19.77
C ALA A 96 -17.86 13.66 21.23
N ALA A 97 -17.25 12.81 22.05
CA ALA A 97 -17.60 12.67 23.46
C ALA A 97 -17.37 13.97 24.24
N ALA A 98 -16.24 14.64 24.00
CA ALA A 98 -15.96 15.94 24.60
C ALA A 98 -16.98 17.00 24.16
N ALA A 99 -17.33 17.06 22.87
CA ALA A 99 -18.33 17.98 22.34
C ALA A 99 -19.71 17.77 22.98
N ILE A 100 -20.14 16.52 23.13
CA ILE A 100 -21.41 16.17 23.80
C ILE A 100 -21.36 16.59 25.28
N GLY A 101 -20.25 16.34 25.97
CA GLY A 101 -20.07 16.74 27.37
C GLY A 101 -20.20 18.26 27.55
N VAL A 102 -19.57 19.04 26.68
CA VAL A 102 -19.67 20.51 26.67
C VAL A 102 -21.12 20.96 26.42
N LEU A 103 -21.82 20.33 25.47
CA LEU A 103 -23.21 20.68 25.15
C LEU A 103 -24.15 20.42 26.33
N VAL A 104 -24.02 19.27 27.00
CA VAL A 104 -24.85 18.92 28.17
C VAL A 104 -24.55 19.85 29.34
N LEU A 105 -23.28 20.21 29.55
CA LEU A 105 -22.90 21.15 30.60
C LEU A 105 -23.48 22.54 30.34
N ALA A 106 -23.48 22.98 29.08
CA ALA A 106 -24.07 24.25 28.66
C ALA A 106 -25.60 24.31 28.80
N TRP A 107 -26.31 23.17 28.77
CA TRP A 107 -27.75 23.12 29.03
C TRP A 107 -28.12 22.99 30.52
N ARG A 108 -27.15 22.63 31.37
CA ARG A 108 -27.35 22.46 32.82
C ARG A 108 -27.01 23.72 33.63
N GLY A 109 -26.36 24.70 33.02
CA GLY A 109 -26.10 26.03 33.60
C GLY A 109 -27.05 27.07 33.00
#